data_AF-A0AB74HAY6-F1
#
_entry.id   AF-A0AB74HAY6-F1
#
_cell.length_a   1.000
_cell.length_b   1.000
_cell.length_c   1.000
_cell.angle_alpha   90.00
_cell.angle_beta   90.00
_cell.angle_gamma   90.00
#
_symmetry.space_group_name_H-M   'P 1'
#
loop_
_entity.id
_entity.type
_entity.pdbx_description
1 polymer ?
#
loop_
_entity_poly.entity_id
_entity_poly.type
_entity_poly.pdbx_seq_one_letter_code
_entity_poly.pdbx_strand_id
1 'polypeptide(L)'
;MSQALRGGGYELANLYPRVTGLPKTLGTDPGVMVTEPSPGTYRFKGSTTQKVDSWDILTCSVHVDAGTYTLDASDWPYDSSSWLIGIQSTLTPDDGSGQTIAFEPRGYGPRPLKAGTLRLNIFVNTTGEVDKTFTPRLYKID
;
A
#
# COMPACT_ATOMS: atom_id res chain seq x y z
N MET A 1 -13.04 10.60 -32.49
CA MET A 1 -14.04 9.63 -31.98
C MET A 1 -13.83 9.52 -30.49
N SER A 2 -14.62 10.24 -29.71
CA SER A 2 -14.56 10.30 -28.25
C SER A 2 -15.41 9.17 -27.69
N GLN A 3 -14.78 8.12 -27.15
CA GLN A 3 -15.50 7.10 -26.38
C GLN A 3 -15.79 7.67 -24.99
N ALA A 4 -17.06 8.02 -24.78
CA ALA A 4 -17.59 8.31 -23.46
C ALA A 4 -17.88 6.99 -22.76
N LEU A 5 -17.24 6.75 -21.60
CA LEU A 5 -17.61 5.67 -20.70
C LEU A 5 -18.88 6.08 -19.95
N ARG A 6 -20.04 5.69 -20.48
CA ARG A 6 -21.30 5.63 -19.73
C ARG A 6 -21.36 4.28 -19.03
N GLY A 7 -21.30 4.27 -17.70
CA GLY A 7 -21.50 3.07 -16.91
C GLY A 7 -21.57 3.41 -15.42
N GLY A 8 -22.79 3.64 -14.92
CA GLY A 8 -23.05 3.61 -13.49
C GLY A 8 -23.00 2.16 -13.00
N GLY A 9 -22.30 1.96 -11.89
CA GLY A 9 -21.95 0.65 -11.34
C GLY A 9 -20.47 0.67 -11.03
N TYR A 10 -20.12 1.02 -9.78
CA TYR A 10 -18.75 1.19 -9.31
C TYR A 10 -17.94 -0.09 -9.50
N GLU A 11 -17.34 -0.25 -10.67
CA GLU A 11 -16.28 -1.21 -10.87
C GLU A 11 -15.15 -0.79 -9.92
N LEU A 12 -14.87 -1.63 -8.93
CA LEU A 12 -13.78 -1.45 -7.99
C LEU A 12 -12.47 -1.46 -8.78
N ALA A 13 -12.05 -0.33 -9.32
CA ALA A 13 -10.77 -0.20 -9.97
C ALA A 13 -9.71 -0.41 -8.88
N ASN A 14 -8.94 -1.50 -8.96
CA ASN A 14 -7.75 -1.65 -8.14
C ASN A 14 -6.72 -0.64 -8.67
N LEU A 15 -6.66 0.53 -8.04
CA LEU A 15 -5.81 1.63 -8.48
C LEU A 15 -4.37 1.48 -8.04
N TYR A 16 -3.95 0.32 -7.53
CA TYR A 16 -2.57 0.13 -7.12
C TYR A 16 -1.65 0.29 -8.33
N PRO A 17 -0.81 1.35 -8.37
CA PRO A 17 0.26 1.38 -9.35
C PRO A 17 1.17 0.20 -9.05
N ARG A 18 1.83 -0.31 -10.08
CA ARG A 18 3.01 -1.16 -9.90
C ARG A 18 3.92 -0.46 -8.90
N VAL A 19 4.19 -1.06 -7.74
CA VAL A 19 5.26 -0.57 -6.87
C VAL A 19 6.56 -0.81 -7.63
N THR A 20 7.07 0.22 -8.26
CA THR A 20 8.32 0.16 -9.01
C THR A 20 9.49 0.43 -8.09
N GLY A 21 10.62 -0.25 -8.30
CA GLY A 21 11.83 -0.01 -7.52
C GLY A 21 11.86 -0.72 -6.16
N LEU A 22 11.11 -1.81 -6.01
CA LEU A 22 11.22 -2.66 -4.82
C LEU A 22 12.66 -3.17 -4.66
N PRO A 23 13.24 -3.08 -3.44
CA PRO A 23 14.49 -3.76 -3.14
C PRO A 23 14.27 -5.27 -3.27
N LYS A 24 15.25 -5.97 -3.85
CA LYS A 24 15.17 -7.44 -3.98
C LYS A 24 15.27 -8.16 -2.63
N THR A 25 15.85 -7.48 -1.65
CA THR A 25 16.11 -7.99 -0.30
C THR A 25 15.97 -6.86 0.70
N LEU A 26 15.35 -7.15 1.84
CA LEU A 26 15.23 -6.30 3.01
C LEU A 26 16.17 -6.84 4.10
N GLY A 27 16.84 -5.95 4.83
CA GLY A 27 17.81 -6.31 5.87
C GLY A 27 19.11 -7.00 5.40
N THR A 28 19.83 -7.61 6.34
CA THR A 28 21.17 -8.24 6.15
C THR A 28 21.14 -9.73 6.48
N ASP A 29 21.86 -10.52 5.66
CA ASP A 29 21.94 -11.99 5.60
C ASP A 29 21.71 -12.81 6.91
N PRO A 30 20.73 -13.74 6.95
CA PRO A 30 19.70 -13.94 5.93
C PRO A 30 18.86 -12.67 5.84
N GLY A 31 18.57 -12.19 4.64
CA GLY A 31 17.64 -11.09 4.43
C GLY A 31 16.23 -11.61 4.13
N VAL A 32 15.26 -10.70 4.10
CA VAL A 32 13.92 -11.01 3.59
C VAL A 32 13.89 -10.73 2.10
N MET A 33 13.75 -11.78 1.29
CA MET A 33 13.60 -11.65 -0.15
C MET A 33 12.23 -11.07 -0.49
N VAL A 34 12.20 -10.11 -1.42
CA VAL A 34 10.97 -9.52 -1.97
C VAL A 34 10.80 -10.00 -3.40
N THR A 35 9.63 -10.57 -3.69
CA THR A 35 9.25 -10.98 -5.05
C THR A 35 7.85 -10.48 -5.37
N GLU A 36 7.57 -10.28 -6.67
CA GLU A 36 6.24 -9.93 -7.18
C GLU A 36 5.69 -11.13 -7.98
N PRO A 37 5.07 -12.14 -7.32
CA PRO A 37 4.56 -13.32 -8.01
C PRO A 37 3.45 -13.01 -9.03
N SER A 38 2.69 -11.94 -8.81
CA SER A 38 1.70 -11.40 -9.75
C SER A 38 1.65 -9.88 -9.63
N PRO A 39 1.25 -9.13 -10.68
CA PRO A 39 1.24 -7.67 -10.65
C PRO A 39 0.50 -7.11 -9.43
N GLY A 40 1.18 -6.31 -8.61
CA GLY A 40 0.63 -5.71 -7.39
C GLY A 40 0.52 -6.65 -6.19
N THR A 41 0.99 -7.89 -6.29
CA THR A 41 1.10 -8.84 -5.18
C THR A 41 2.55 -9.05 -4.83
N TYR A 42 2.91 -8.82 -3.58
CA TYR A 42 4.26 -8.90 -3.06
C TYR A 42 4.41 -10.06 -2.09
N ARG A 43 5.53 -10.76 -2.18
CA ARG A 43 5.88 -11.89 -1.34
C ARG A 43 7.18 -11.58 -0.63
N PHE A 44 7.11 -11.58 0.69
CA PHE A 44 8.23 -11.38 1.61
C PHE A 44 8.56 -12.73 2.22
N LYS A 45 9.79 -13.23 1.97
CA LYS A 45 10.23 -14.52 2.50
C LYS A 45 11.68 -14.47 2.98
N GLY A 46 11.92 -14.88 4.20
CA GLY A 46 13.26 -15.02 4.76
C GLY A 46 13.23 -14.84 6.27
N SER A 47 14.41 -14.63 6.84
CA SER A 47 14.53 -14.13 8.21
C SER A 47 15.41 -12.90 8.18
N THR A 48 15.45 -12.10 9.25
CA THR A 48 16.63 -11.26 9.50
C THR A 48 17.12 -11.45 10.92
N THR A 49 18.40 -11.16 11.13
CA THR A 49 19.01 -11.10 12.47
C THR A 49 18.97 -9.69 13.07
N GLN A 50 18.23 -8.75 12.44
CA GLN A 50 18.19 -7.37 12.89
C GLN A 50 17.43 -7.23 14.22
N LYS A 51 17.74 -6.16 14.96
CA LYS A 51 17.04 -5.85 16.21
C LYS A 51 15.55 -5.64 15.93
N VAL A 52 14.74 -5.98 16.94
CA VAL A 52 13.34 -5.54 17.09
C VAL A 52 13.23 -4.07 16.67
N ASP A 53 12.22 -3.73 15.86
CA ASP A 53 11.93 -2.40 15.31
C ASP A 53 12.76 -1.95 14.07
N SER A 54 13.32 -2.90 13.31
CA SER A 54 13.87 -2.59 11.98
C SER A 54 12.75 -2.59 10.93
N TRP A 55 12.53 -1.43 10.30
CA TRP A 55 11.46 -1.20 9.32
C TRP A 55 12.03 -0.84 7.96
N ASP A 56 11.66 -1.63 6.95
CA ASP A 56 11.87 -1.24 5.56
C ASP A 56 10.61 -0.58 5.00
N ILE A 57 10.81 0.46 4.19
CA ILE A 57 9.72 1.26 3.63
C ILE A 57 9.72 1.12 2.11
N LEU A 58 8.62 0.60 1.58
CA LEU A 58 8.36 0.57 0.14
C LEU A 58 7.47 1.76 -0.19
N THR A 59 7.95 2.67 -1.04
CA THR A 59 7.17 3.85 -1.46
C THR A 59 6.58 3.66 -2.85
N CYS A 60 5.31 4.00 -3.01
CA CYS A 60 4.61 4.08 -4.28
C CYS A 60 3.83 5.39 -4.35
N SER A 61 3.56 5.90 -5.55
CA SER A 61 2.72 7.09 -5.74
C SER A 61 1.71 6.86 -6.84
N VAL A 62 0.46 7.21 -6.58
CA VAL A 62 -0.64 7.19 -7.56
C VAL A 62 -1.28 8.57 -7.62
N HIS A 63 -1.66 9.00 -8.82
CA HIS A 63 -2.53 10.17 -8.94
C HIS A 63 -3.99 9.70 -8.84
N VAL A 64 -4.78 10.32 -7.97
CA VAL A 64 -6.20 10.00 -7.76
C VAL A 64 -7.06 11.20 -8.12
N ASP A 65 -8.25 10.94 -8.66
CA ASP A 65 -9.29 11.96 -8.77
C ASP A 65 -9.97 12.19 -7.40
N ALA A 66 -10.68 13.30 -7.25
CA ALA A 66 -11.53 13.51 -6.08
C ALA A 66 -12.60 12.43 -5.95
N GLY A 67 -12.88 12.02 -4.71
CA GLY A 67 -13.93 11.05 -4.38
C GLY A 67 -13.63 10.29 -3.09
N THR A 68 -14.39 9.24 -2.83
CA THR A 68 -14.31 8.45 -1.61
C THR A 68 -13.54 7.18 -1.90
N TYR A 69 -12.50 6.95 -1.11
CA TYR A 69 -11.61 5.80 -1.28
C TYR A 69 -11.55 4.95 -0.02
N THR A 70 -11.35 3.65 -0.20
CA THR A 70 -10.99 2.73 0.88
C THR A 70 -9.72 1.98 0.49
N LEU A 71 -8.88 1.72 1.49
CA LEU A 71 -7.72 0.87 1.32
C LEU A 71 -8.08 -0.52 1.83
N ASP A 72 -7.72 -1.54 1.08
CA ASP A 72 -7.90 -2.92 1.44
C ASP A 72 -6.57 -3.66 1.46
N ALA A 73 -6.33 -4.36 2.57
CA ALA A 73 -5.21 -5.27 2.77
C ALA A 73 -5.71 -6.56 3.47
N SER A 74 -6.98 -6.92 3.25
CA SER A 74 -7.72 -7.97 3.95
C SER A 74 -7.24 -9.40 3.71
N ASP A 75 -6.37 -9.63 2.73
CA ASP A 75 -5.64 -10.91 2.57
C ASP A 75 -4.72 -11.22 3.78
N TRP A 76 -4.70 -10.34 4.79
CA TRP A 76 -3.95 -10.47 6.03
C TRP A 76 -4.83 -10.90 7.22
N PRO A 77 -4.37 -11.81 8.09
CA PRO A 77 -5.01 -12.00 9.39
C PRO A 77 -4.92 -10.70 10.19
N TYR A 78 -6.07 -10.06 10.44
CA TYR A 78 -6.23 -8.95 11.37
C TYR A 78 -5.99 -9.38 12.83
N ASP A 79 -4.99 -10.22 13.13
CA ASP A 79 -4.58 -10.51 14.52
C ASP A 79 -3.72 -9.37 15.08
N SER A 80 -4.43 -8.25 15.23
CA SER A 80 -4.42 -7.12 16.17
C SER A 80 -3.22 -6.74 17.06
N SER A 81 -2.14 -7.49 17.18
CA SER A 81 -0.94 -7.10 17.95
C SER A 81 0.35 -7.05 17.12
N SER A 82 0.29 -7.52 15.88
CA SER A 82 1.48 -7.70 15.06
C SER A 82 1.88 -6.40 14.33
N TRP A 83 2.86 -5.68 14.86
CA TRP A 83 3.61 -4.61 14.17
C TRP A 83 4.50 -5.23 13.08
N LEU A 84 3.96 -6.04 12.16
CA LEU A 84 4.75 -6.73 11.13
C LEU A 84 4.70 -6.08 9.75
N ILE A 85 3.56 -5.49 9.38
CA ILE A 85 3.42 -4.75 8.13
C ILE A 85 2.32 -3.71 8.26
N GLY A 86 2.48 -2.54 7.66
CA GLY A 86 1.48 -1.47 7.68
C GLY A 86 1.56 -0.61 6.43
N ILE A 87 0.46 0.04 6.08
CA ILE A 87 0.44 1.05 5.02
C ILE A 87 0.11 2.39 5.68
N GLN A 88 0.92 3.39 5.42
CA GLN A 88 0.53 4.78 5.61
C GLN A 88 0.54 5.46 4.26
N SER A 89 -0.40 6.36 4.02
CA SER A 89 -0.38 7.17 2.82
C SER A 89 -0.60 8.64 3.13
N THR A 90 0.03 9.47 2.31
CA THR A 90 -0.08 10.92 2.35
C THR A 90 -0.58 11.42 1.00
N LEU A 91 -1.65 12.21 1.02
CA LEU A 91 -2.16 12.90 -0.15
C LEU A 91 -1.51 14.27 -0.24
N THR A 92 -0.92 14.59 -1.39
CA THR A 92 -0.58 15.95 -1.79
C THR A 92 -1.64 16.42 -2.79
N PRO A 93 -2.59 17.27 -2.37
CA PRO A 93 -3.67 17.76 -3.23
C PRO A 93 -3.16 18.66 -4.36
N ASP A 94 -3.79 18.58 -5.52
CA ASP A 94 -3.42 19.43 -6.69
C ASP A 94 -3.78 20.91 -6.48
N ASP A 95 -4.76 21.19 -5.62
CA ASP A 95 -5.18 22.55 -5.27
C ASP A 95 -4.20 23.27 -4.33
N GLY A 96 -3.11 22.60 -3.93
CA GLY A 96 -2.08 23.16 -3.07
C GLY A 96 -2.48 23.28 -1.60
N SER A 97 -3.58 22.65 -1.15
CA SER A 97 -4.11 22.80 0.23
C SER A 97 -3.28 22.15 1.33
N GLY A 98 -1.98 21.89 1.10
CA GLY A 98 -1.09 21.19 2.02
C GLY A 98 -1.29 19.67 2.03
N GLN A 99 -0.21 18.96 2.36
CA GLN A 99 -0.22 17.50 2.43
C GLN A 99 -1.01 17.00 3.65
N THR A 100 -1.76 15.92 3.50
CA THR A 100 -2.53 15.28 4.58
C THR A 100 -2.28 13.78 4.64
N ILE A 101 -2.43 13.16 5.82
CA ILE A 101 -2.44 11.70 5.95
C ILE A 101 -3.81 11.20 5.46
N ALA A 102 -3.79 10.32 4.45
CA ALA A 102 -5.00 9.76 3.86
C ALA A 102 -5.38 8.43 4.52
N PHE A 103 -4.44 7.50 4.64
CA PHE A 103 -4.64 6.21 5.33
C PHE A 103 -3.49 5.95 6.30
N GLU A 104 -3.79 5.28 7.39
CA GLU A 104 -2.81 4.92 8.43
C GLU A 104 -3.10 3.50 8.94
N PRO A 105 -2.13 2.83 9.58
CA PRO A 105 -2.36 1.51 10.17
C PRO A 105 -3.61 1.53 11.07
N ARG A 106 -4.51 0.55 10.88
CA ARG A 106 -5.83 0.43 11.54
C ARG A 106 -6.88 1.47 11.10
N GLY A 107 -6.56 2.35 10.15
CA GLY A 107 -7.42 3.40 9.64
C GLY A 107 -7.62 3.30 8.12
N TYR A 108 -8.04 2.15 7.62
CA TYR A 108 -8.18 1.88 6.17
C TYR A 108 -9.60 2.04 5.60
N GLY A 109 -10.58 2.34 6.46
CA GLY A 109 -11.97 2.51 6.03
C GLY A 109 -12.19 3.68 5.06
N PRO A 110 -13.43 3.83 4.55
CA PRO A 110 -13.81 4.87 3.60
C PRO A 110 -13.41 6.28 4.03
N ARG A 111 -12.77 7.03 3.13
CA ARG A 111 -12.35 8.42 3.35
C ARG A 111 -12.47 9.26 2.08
N PRO A 112 -12.96 10.51 2.18
CA PRO A 112 -12.95 11.44 1.07
C PRO A 112 -11.52 11.93 0.80
N LEU A 113 -11.10 11.85 -0.45
CA LEU A 113 -9.83 12.38 -0.96
C LEU A 113 -10.12 13.49 -1.98
N LYS A 114 -9.27 14.51 -2.00
CA LYS A 114 -9.19 15.46 -3.12
C LYS A 114 -8.42 14.84 -4.28
N ALA A 115 -8.56 15.43 -5.47
CA ALA A 115 -7.65 15.11 -6.57
C ALA A 115 -6.21 15.46 -6.16
N GLY A 116 -5.27 14.57 -6.47
CA GLY A 116 -3.89 14.75 -6.07
C GLY A 116 -3.03 13.51 -6.15
N THR A 117 -1.78 13.66 -5.72
CA THR A 117 -0.83 12.55 -5.64
C THR A 117 -0.89 11.90 -4.27
N LEU A 118 -1.37 10.66 -4.24
CA LEU A 118 -1.35 9.80 -3.06
C LEU A 118 -0.04 9.02 -3.03
N ARG A 119 0.85 9.36 -2.10
CA ARG A 119 2.06 8.60 -1.79
C ARG A 119 1.72 7.55 -0.73
N LEU A 120 2.06 6.29 -0.97
CA LEU A 120 1.91 5.17 -0.05
C LEU A 120 3.28 4.71 0.43
N ASN A 121 3.36 4.37 1.72
CA ASN A 121 4.51 3.80 2.39
C ASN A 121 4.07 2.47 3.00
N ILE A 122 4.61 1.36 2.51
CA ILE A 122 4.42 0.03 3.08
C ILE A 122 5.61 -0.22 4.01
N PHE A 123 5.33 -0.31 5.31
CA PHE A 123 6.32 -0.64 6.32
C PHE A 123 6.34 -2.14 6.49
N VAL A 124 7.51 -2.78 6.40
CA VAL A 124 7.70 -4.21 6.68
C VAL A 124 8.64 -4.34 7.87
N ASN A 125 8.19 -4.97 8.94
CA ASN A 125 9.03 -5.36 10.05
C ASN A 125 9.81 -6.59 9.63
N THR A 126 11.12 -6.47 9.71
CA THR A 126 12.04 -7.52 9.27
C THR A 126 12.49 -8.41 10.42
N THR A 127 12.01 -8.22 11.65
CA THR A 127 12.46 -8.96 12.84
C THR A 127 12.02 -10.42 12.79
N GLY A 128 12.98 -11.35 12.85
CA GLY A 128 12.69 -12.79 12.88
C GLY A 128 12.32 -13.35 11.51
N GLU A 129 11.56 -14.45 11.49
CA GLU A 129 11.09 -15.07 10.24
C GLU A 129 9.89 -14.31 9.65
N VAL A 130 10.00 -13.99 8.37
CA VAL A 130 8.93 -13.42 7.55
C VAL A 130 8.56 -14.42 6.47
N ASP A 131 7.33 -14.88 6.47
CA ASP A 131 6.75 -15.66 5.39
C ASP A 131 5.34 -15.14 5.11
N LYS A 132 5.23 -14.15 4.21
CA LYS A 132 4.00 -13.39 4.01
C LYS A 132 3.78 -12.94 2.57
N THR A 133 2.51 -12.92 2.15
CA THR A 133 2.05 -12.39 0.87
C THR A 133 1.13 -11.20 1.12
N PHE A 134 1.20 -10.20 0.26
CA PHE A 134 0.54 -8.93 0.45
C PHE A 134 0.07 -8.39 -0.91
N THR A 135 -1.24 -8.15 -1.04
CA THR A 135 -1.86 -7.55 -2.23
C THR A 135 -2.64 -6.32 -1.81
N PRO A 136 -2.00 -5.16 -1.67
CA PRO A 136 -2.72 -3.93 -1.32
C PRO A 136 -3.62 -3.51 -2.48
N ARG A 137 -4.81 -3.03 -2.13
CA ARG A 137 -5.79 -2.56 -3.10
C ARG A 137 -6.32 -1.21 -2.65
N LEU A 138 -6.36 -0.25 -3.56
CA LEU A 138 -6.99 1.05 -3.34
C LEU A 138 -8.22 1.11 -4.23
N TYR A 139 -9.38 1.34 -3.61
CA TYR A 139 -10.65 1.39 -4.32
C TYR A 139 -11.28 2.76 -4.19
N LYS A 140 -11.85 3.26 -5.29
CA LYS A 140 -12.84 4.33 -5.28
C LYS A 140 -14.23 3.69 -5.10
N ILE A 141 -15.06 4.25 -4.24
CA ILE A 141 -16.35 3.64 -3.83
C ILE A 141 -17.57 4.54 -4.05
N ASP A 142 -17.41 5.66 -4.76
CA ASP A 142 -18.45 6.66 -5.05
C ASP A 142 -18.48 7.12 -6.50
#